data_AF-X8DCE9-F1
#
_entry.id   AF-X8DCE9-F1
#
_cell.length_a   1.000
_cell.length_b   1.000
_cell.length_c   1.000
_cell.angle_alpha   90.00
_cell.angle_beta   90.00
_cell.angle_gamma   90.00
#
_symmetry.space_group_name_H-M   'P 1'
#
loop_
_entity.id
_entity.type
_entity.pdbx_description
1 polymer ?
#
loop_
_entity_poly.entity_id
_entity_poly.type
_entity_poly.pdbx_seq_one_letter_code
_entity_poly.pdbx_strand_id
1 'polypeptide(L)'
;MRFLSLEPLLGPLTSLDLTGIDWVIVGGESGPRARPMDLKWARLLRDQCAAAGVAFYFKQAGSVLARQWAAAAKELSRPTGRNRFRGNSPRCRDGRQSTVCLP
;
A
#
# COMPACT_ATOMS: atom_id res chain seq x y z
N MET A 1 -9.59 31.47 -6.79
CA MET A 1 -9.13 30.15 -6.30
C MET A 1 -7.70 30.26 -5.82
N ARG A 2 -7.44 29.92 -4.56
CA ARG A 2 -6.13 29.94 -3.88
C ARG A 2 -5.86 28.58 -3.27
N PHE A 3 -4.64 28.08 -3.45
CA PHE A 3 -4.27 26.78 -2.92
C PHE A 3 -2.86 26.74 -2.36
N LEU A 4 -2.63 25.77 -1.47
CA LEU A 4 -1.32 25.44 -0.93
C LEU A 4 -0.91 24.04 -1.39
N SER A 5 0.31 23.94 -1.93
CA SER A 5 0.95 22.66 -2.18
C SER A 5 2.06 22.45 -1.15
N LEU A 6 1.87 21.46 -0.27
CA LEU A 6 2.75 21.13 0.84
C LEU A 6 3.50 19.84 0.50
N GLU A 7 4.28 19.89 -0.58
CA GLU A 7 5.09 18.78 -1.04
C GLU A 7 6.55 19.22 -1.34
N PRO A 8 7.55 18.48 -0.85
CA PRO A 8 7.41 17.34 0.07
C PRO A 8 7.08 17.75 1.51
N LEU A 9 6.23 16.98 2.19
CA LEU A 9 5.96 17.16 3.61
C LEU A 9 7.06 16.49 4.45
N LEU A 10 7.97 17.32 4.98
CA LEU A 10 9.17 16.89 5.70
C LEU A 10 9.09 17.04 7.22
N GLY A 11 7.99 17.60 7.71
CA GLY A 11 7.78 17.83 9.12
C GLY A 11 6.33 18.22 9.43
N PRO A 12 5.96 18.29 10.72
CA PRO A 12 4.63 18.71 11.12
C PRO A 12 4.41 20.20 10.86
N LEU A 13 3.20 20.54 10.42
CA LEU A 13 2.72 21.93 10.28
C LEU A 13 1.55 22.11 11.24
N THR A 14 1.83 22.48 12.49
CA THR A 14 0.83 22.54 13.58
C THR A 14 0.02 23.83 13.62
N SER A 15 0.49 24.89 12.95
CA SER A 15 -0.09 26.24 13.03
C SER A 15 -0.20 26.89 11.65
N LEU A 16 -0.68 26.14 10.66
CA LEU A 16 -0.86 26.65 9.30
C LEU A 16 -2.09 27.58 9.25
N ASP A 17 -1.89 28.83 8.80
CA ASP A 17 -3.01 29.73 8.52
C ASP A 17 -3.68 29.32 7.20
N LEU A 18 -4.94 28.94 7.30
CA LEU A 18 -5.77 28.50 6.19
C LEU A 18 -6.76 29.59 5.73
N THR A 19 -6.65 30.81 6.26
CA THR A 19 -7.58 31.89 5.96
C THR A 19 -7.62 32.20 4.46
N GLY A 20 -8.76 31.89 3.85
CA GLY A 20 -9.00 32.14 2.43
C GLY A 20 -8.31 31.17 1.47
N ILE A 21 -7.78 30.05 1.96
CA ILE A 21 -7.29 28.95 1.13
C ILE A 21 -8.49 28.05 0.76
N ASP A 22 -8.63 27.74 -0.54
CA ASP A 22 -9.73 26.90 -1.02
C ASP A 22 -9.39 25.41 -0.91
N TRP A 23 -8.12 25.04 -1.17
CA TRP A 23 -7.65 23.67 -0.97
C TRP A 23 -6.16 23.54 -0.64
N VAL A 24 -5.82 22.41 -0.02
CA VAL A 24 -4.46 21.99 0.33
C VAL A 24 -4.14 20.67 -0.33
N ILE A 25 -2.97 20.57 -0.94
CA ILE A 25 -2.40 19.33 -1.49
C ILE A 25 -1.21 18.91 -0.62
N VAL A 26 -1.14 17.64 -0.23
CA VAL A 26 -0.05 17.07 0.59
C VAL A 26 0.58 15.88 -0.12
N GLY A 27 1.91 15.79 -0.08
CA GLY A 27 2.62 14.63 -0.63
C GLY A 27 4.03 14.42 -0.07
N GLY A 28 4.47 13.17 -0.09
CA GLY A 28 5.86 12.78 0.19
C GLY A 28 6.77 12.85 -1.05
N GLU A 29 8.08 12.75 -0.83
CA GLU A 29 9.08 12.81 -1.91
C GLU A 29 9.00 11.63 -2.89
N SER A 30 9.25 11.91 -4.16
CA SER A 30 9.43 10.90 -5.20
C SER A 30 10.92 10.61 -5.47
N GLY A 31 11.21 9.57 -6.23
CA GLY A 31 12.58 9.21 -6.64
C GLY A 31 13.34 8.29 -5.68
N PRO A 32 14.57 7.87 -6.07
CA PRO A 32 15.33 6.85 -5.35
C PRO A 32 15.86 7.31 -3.98
N ARG A 33 16.13 8.62 -3.85
CA ARG A 33 16.64 9.29 -2.64
C ARG A 33 15.54 9.96 -1.80
N ALA A 34 14.28 9.61 -2.03
CA ALA A 34 13.16 10.15 -1.27
C ALA A 34 13.33 9.92 0.23
N ARG A 35 13.08 10.97 1.01
CA ARG A 35 12.96 10.93 2.47
C ARG A 35 11.60 10.33 2.87
N PRO A 36 11.55 9.57 3.99
CA PRO A 36 10.28 9.07 4.50
C PRO A 36 9.42 10.23 4.99
N MET A 37 8.13 10.20 4.62
CA MET A 37 7.11 11.07 5.20
C MET A 37 6.39 10.33 6.32
N ASP A 38 6.21 10.97 7.47
CA ASP A 38 5.32 10.45 8.51
C ASP A 38 3.86 10.74 8.13
N LEU A 39 3.06 9.68 7.95
CA LEU A 39 1.62 9.80 7.64
C LEU A 39 0.84 10.53 8.73
N LYS A 40 1.34 10.62 9.96
CA LYS A 40 0.73 11.41 11.04
C LYS A 40 0.66 12.88 10.66
N TRP A 41 1.66 13.44 9.97
CA TRP A 41 1.65 14.84 9.57
C TRP A 41 0.54 15.12 8.55
N ALA A 42 0.35 14.22 7.58
CA ALA A 42 -0.74 14.33 6.62
C ALA A 42 -2.13 14.20 7.29
N ARG A 43 -2.27 13.33 8.29
CA ARG A 43 -3.51 13.20 9.08
C ARG A 43 -3.81 14.49 9.85
N LEU A 44 -2.81 15.06 10.51
CA LEU A 44 -2.98 16.33 11.24
C LEU A 44 -3.39 17.48 10.30
N LEU A 45 -2.77 17.58 9.12
CA LEU A 45 -3.14 18.58 8.11
C LEU A 45 -4.56 18.38 7.58
N ARG A 46 -4.97 17.12 7.33
CA ARG A 46 -6.34 16.80 6.95
C ARG A 46 -7.33 17.28 8.02
N ASP A 47 -7.03 17.04 9.28
CA ASP A 47 -7.90 17.41 10.39
C ASP A 47 -7.98 18.95 10.54
N GLN A 48 -6.88 19.68 10.33
CA GLN A 48 -6.87 21.15 10.25
C GLN A 48 -7.69 21.67 9.08
N CYS A 49 -7.56 21.08 7.88
CA CYS A 49 -8.34 21.46 6.71
C CYS A 49 -9.84 21.23 6.94
N ALA A 50 -10.20 20.09 7.52
CA ALA A 50 -11.58 19.77 7.88
C ALA A 50 -12.16 20.79 8.88
N ALA A 51 -11.38 21.18 9.90
CA ALA A 51 -11.79 22.20 10.87
C ALA A 51 -11.98 23.60 10.25
N ALA A 52 -11.20 23.92 9.21
CA ALA A 52 -11.25 25.19 8.51
C ALA A 52 -12.22 25.23 7.31
N GLY A 53 -12.88 24.11 6.97
CA GLY A 53 -13.74 24.01 5.78
C GLY A 53 -12.96 24.04 4.45
N VAL A 54 -11.68 23.68 4.48
CA VAL A 54 -10.77 23.68 3.32
C VAL A 54 -10.67 22.29 2.72
N ALA A 55 -10.72 22.17 1.38
CA ALA A 55 -10.60 20.87 0.74
C ALA A 55 -9.17 20.31 0.88
N PHE A 56 -9.05 19.01 1.15
CA PHE A 56 -7.79 18.33 1.37
C PHE A 56 -7.55 17.25 0.30
N TYR A 57 -6.39 17.30 -0.36
CA TYR A 57 -5.98 16.36 -1.38
C TYR A 57 -4.67 15.69 -0.98
N PHE A 58 -4.72 14.37 -0.77
CA PHE A 58 -3.53 13.57 -0.52
C PHE A 58 -3.00 13.01 -1.84
N LYS A 59 -1.88 13.58 -2.31
CA LYS A 59 -1.27 13.20 -3.59
C LYS A 59 -0.60 11.84 -3.51
N GLN A 60 0.37 11.69 -2.60
CA GLN A 60 1.14 10.45 -2.43
C GLN A 60 1.85 10.39 -1.08
N ALA A 61 2.09 9.18 -0.58
CA ALA A 61 2.92 8.99 0.62
C ALA A 61 4.44 9.12 0.38
N GLY A 62 4.86 9.08 -0.88
CA GLY A 62 6.26 9.12 -1.31
C GLY A 62 6.87 7.74 -1.57
N SER A 63 8.05 7.73 -2.22
CA SER A 63 8.69 6.50 -2.71
C SER A 63 9.12 5.53 -1.60
N VAL A 64 9.38 6.00 -0.39
CA VAL A 64 9.80 5.12 0.72
C VAL A 64 8.68 4.16 1.09
N LEU A 65 7.49 4.69 1.38
CA LEU A 65 6.34 3.86 1.76
C LEU A 65 5.86 3.00 0.59
N ALA A 66 5.86 3.55 -0.64
CA ALA A 66 5.52 2.78 -1.83
C ALA A 66 6.41 1.54 -2.02
N ARG A 67 7.73 1.67 -1.81
CA ARG A 67 8.66 0.53 -1.86
C ARG A 67 8.42 -0.48 -0.74
N GLN A 68 8.12 0.00 0.48
CA GLN A 68 7.81 -0.87 1.61
C GLN A 68 6.55 -1.70 1.35
N TRP A 69 5.49 -1.08 0.82
CA TRP A 69 4.27 -1.78 0.42
C TRP A 69 4.50 -2.77 -0.71
N ALA A 70 5.28 -2.40 -1.72
CA ALA A 70 5.64 -3.31 -2.80
C ALA A 70 6.44 -4.53 -2.29
N ALA A 71 7.36 -4.34 -1.35
CA ALA A 71 8.10 -5.43 -0.72
C ALA A 71 7.19 -6.34 0.12
N ALA A 72 6.32 -5.75 0.96
CA ALA A 72 5.38 -6.51 1.78
C ALA A 72 4.39 -7.31 0.93
N ALA A 73 3.88 -6.73 -0.16
CA ALA A 73 2.99 -7.41 -1.09
C ALA A 73 3.67 -8.61 -1.76
N LYS A 74 4.96 -8.47 -2.15
CA LYS A 74 5.75 -9.59 -2.69
C LYS A 74 5.92 -10.71 -1.68
N GLU A 75 6.17 -10.38 -0.41
CA GLU A 75 6.29 -11.39 0.65
C GLU A 75 4.98 -12.15 0.87
N LEU A 76 3.85 -11.43 0.95
CA LEU A 76 2.53 -12.04 1.09
C LEU A 76 2.16 -12.95 -0.10
N SER A 77 2.69 -12.64 -1.28
CA SER A 77 2.43 -13.40 -2.51
C SER A 77 3.33 -14.63 -2.66
N ARG A 78 4.28 -14.88 -1.75
CA ARG A 78 5.13 -16.07 -1.82
C ARG A 78 4.30 -17.33 -1.56
N PRO A 79 4.39 -18.36 -2.42
CA PRO A 79 3.70 -19.62 -2.16
C PRO A 79 4.23 -20.24 -0.87
N THR A 80 3.37 -20.31 0.13
CA THR A 80 3.62 -20.98 1.40
C THR A 80 3.61 -22.49 1.17
N GLY A 81 4.80 -23.10 1.24
CA GLY A 81 4.95 -24.55 1.13
C GLY A 81 5.10 -25.04 -0.31
N ARG A 82 6.33 -25.40 -0.65
CA ARG A 82 6.62 -26.30 -1.77
C ARG A 82 5.93 -27.62 -1.42
N ASN A 83 4.74 -27.87 -1.99
CA ASN A 83 4.09 -29.17 -1.86
C ASN A 83 4.97 -30.17 -2.59
N ARG A 84 5.95 -30.72 -1.87
CA ARG A 84 6.88 -31.73 -2.36
C ARG A 84 6.12 -33.05 -2.35
N PHE A 85 5.01 -33.14 -3.09
CA PHE A 85 4.54 -34.43 -3.56
C PHE A 85 5.62 -34.95 -4.51
N ARG A 86 6.64 -35.61 -3.94
CA ARG A 86 7.38 -36.63 -4.67
C ARG A 86 6.33 -37.69 -4.99
N GLY A 87 5.70 -37.55 -6.16
CA GLY A 87 4.88 -38.58 -6.73
C GLY A 87 5.74 -39.81 -6.92
N ASN A 88 5.75 -40.69 -5.92
CA ASN A 88 6.08 -42.08 -6.16
C ASN A 88 4.78 -42.71 -6.66
N SER A 89 4.42 -42.42 -7.91
CA SER A 89 3.29 -43.08 -8.57
C SER A 89 3.65 -44.55 -8.70
N PRO A 90 2.94 -45.50 -8.06
CA PRO A 90 3.09 -46.89 -8.44
C PRO A 90 2.51 -46.99 -9.85
N ARG A 91 3.36 -47.40 -10.80
CA ARG A 91 2.94 -47.70 -12.17
C ARG A 91 1.71 -48.61 -12.13
N CYS A 92 0.58 -48.11 -12.60
CA CYS A 92 -0.55 -48.96 -12.98
C CYS A 92 -0.05 -49.93 -14.06
N ARG A 93 0.18 -51.19 -13.68
CA ARG A 93 0.26 -52.30 -14.63
C ARG A 93 -1.18 -52.71 -14.92
N ASP A 94 -1.73 -52.16 -15.99
CA ASP A 94 -2.96 -52.69 -16.58
C ASP A 94 -2.75 -54.15 -16.99
N GLY A 95 -3.80 -54.94 -16.76
CA GLY A 95 -3.85 -56.35 -17.05
C GLY A 95 -4.96 -57.09 -16.32
N ARG A 96 -6.13 -56.46 -16.11
CA ARG A 96 -7.48 -57.09 -16.04
C ARG A 96 -8.53 -56.10 -15.51
N GLN A 97 -9.41 -55.70 -16.42
CA GLN A 97 -10.75 -55.23 -16.08
C GLN A 97 -11.50 -56.37 -15.37
N SER A 98 -12.05 -56.12 -14.18
CA SER A 98 -13.39 -56.59 -13.79
C SER A 98 -13.68 -56.35 -12.31
N THR A 99 -14.93 -55.96 -12.06
CA THR A 99 -15.68 -56.10 -10.80
C THR A 99 -15.69 -54.89 -9.87
N VAL A 100 -16.65 -54.00 -10.16
CA VAL A 100 -17.72 -53.51 -9.26
C VAL A 100 -17.51 -53.75 -7.75
N CYS A 101 -17.59 -52.67 -6.97
CA CYS A 101 -18.60 -52.52 -5.91
C CYS A 101 -18.60 -51.09 -5.35
N LEU A 102 -19.72 -50.39 -5.59
CA LEU A 102 -20.32 -49.37 -4.70
C LEU A 102 -20.58 -50.01 -3.31
N PRO A 103 -20.64 -49.26 -2.20
CA PRO A 103 -21.48 -48.06 -2.01
C PRO A 103 -20.76 -46.71 -2.11
#